data_AF-A0A087MBE8-F1
#
_entry.id   AF-A0A087MBE8-F1
#
_cell.length_a   1.000
_cell.length_b   1.000
_cell.length_c   1.000
_cell.angle_alpha   90.00
_cell.angle_beta   90.00
_cell.angle_gamma   90.00
#
_symmetry.space_group_name_H-M   'P 1'
#
loop_
_entity.id
_entity.type
_entity.pdbx_description
1 polymer ?
#
loop_
_entity_poly.entity_id
_entity_poly.type
_entity_poly.pdbx_seq_one_letter_code
_entity_poly.pdbx_strand_id
1 'polypeptide(L)'
;MEIFLSDQYETLWTAISSIMGVIATTLAIFALIYSMRTYRKTMQIVHYGEIDKMYFEILKEALAKPHLVQKNSERSAEQEVEYDIYAFIIWNFLESIYDRCMLDHDLQNTWFPIIQAERKIHLPWIQESENRAKFKAEFLRFIDEGKFEIA
;
A
#
# COMPACT_ATOMS: atom_id res chain seq x y z
N MET A 1 1.10 -5.74 -71.74
CA MET A 1 0.34 -4.78 -70.91
C MET A 1 -0.05 -5.41 -69.58
N GLU A 2 -0.40 -6.69 -69.52
CA GLU A 2 -0.72 -7.40 -68.26
C GLU A 2 0.48 -7.56 -67.29
N ILE A 3 1.68 -7.86 -67.80
CA ILE A 3 2.90 -8.03 -66.98
C ILE A 3 3.33 -6.72 -66.29
N PHE A 4 3.05 -5.57 -66.91
CA PHE A 4 3.41 -4.25 -66.35
C PHE A 4 2.41 -3.79 -65.27
N LEU A 5 1.15 -4.25 -65.37
CA LEU A 5 0.11 -3.99 -64.38
C LEU A 5 0.25 -4.90 -63.15
N SER A 6 0.72 -6.15 -63.32
CA SER A 6 0.95 -7.07 -62.19
C SER A 6 2.10 -6.61 -61.29
N ASP A 7 3.20 -6.14 -61.87
CA ASP A 7 4.38 -5.70 -61.10
C ASP A 7 4.09 -4.42 -60.29
N GLN A 8 3.27 -3.53 -60.86
CA GLN A 8 2.78 -2.33 -60.19
C GLN A 8 1.77 -2.65 -59.08
N TYR A 9 1.02 -3.74 -59.22
CA TYR A 9 0.08 -4.23 -58.20
C TYR A 9 0.81 -4.88 -57.02
N GLU A 10 1.82 -5.72 -57.28
CA GLU A 10 2.67 -6.34 -56.25
C GLU A 10 3.43 -5.29 -55.43
N THR A 11 3.97 -4.25 -56.08
CA THR A 11 4.63 -3.13 -55.40
C THR A 11 3.67 -2.29 -54.55
N LEU A 12 2.41 -2.13 -54.99
CA LEU A 12 1.37 -1.46 -54.20
C LEU A 12 0.97 -2.28 -52.96
N TRP A 13 0.81 -3.60 -53.09
CA TRP A 13 0.46 -4.48 -51.97
C TRP A 13 1.56 -4.60 -50.92
N THR A 14 2.82 -4.66 -51.37
CA THR A 14 3.96 -4.65 -50.46
C THR A 14 4.08 -3.32 -49.71
N ALA A 15 3.82 -2.20 -50.39
CA ALA A 15 3.73 -0.89 -49.72
C ALA A 15 2.58 -0.85 -48.68
N ILE A 16 1.37 -1.26 -49.06
CA ILE A 16 0.20 -1.30 -48.16
C ILE A 16 0.46 -2.21 -46.94
N SER A 17 0.98 -3.42 -47.16
CA SER A 17 1.27 -4.37 -46.08
C SER A 17 2.36 -3.87 -45.14
N SER A 18 3.40 -3.20 -45.64
CA SER A 18 4.42 -2.57 -44.79
C SER A 18 3.84 -1.45 -43.92
N ILE A 19 2.97 -0.60 -44.48
CA ILE A 19 2.30 0.48 -43.74
C ILE A 19 1.40 -0.11 -42.65
N MET A 20 0.62 -1.14 -42.99
CA MET A 20 -0.24 -1.85 -42.04
C MET A 20 0.58 -2.53 -40.93
N GLY A 21 1.73 -3.11 -41.27
CA GLY A 21 2.64 -3.71 -40.29
C GLY A 21 3.19 -2.69 -39.29
N VAL A 22 3.56 -1.49 -39.77
CA VAL A 22 4.01 -0.39 -38.89
C VAL A 22 2.87 0.09 -37.98
N ILE A 23 1.66 0.24 -38.52
CA ILE A 23 0.48 0.65 -37.73
C ILE A 23 0.16 -0.40 -36.66
N ALA A 24 0.13 -1.68 -37.03
CA ALA A 24 -0.15 -2.79 -36.11
C ALA A 24 0.89 -2.86 -34.98
N THR A 25 2.18 -2.73 -35.32
CA THR A 25 3.27 -2.71 -34.34
C THR A 25 3.14 -1.53 -33.40
N THR A 26 2.82 -0.35 -33.93
CA THR A 26 2.62 0.87 -33.14
C THR A 26 1.44 0.72 -32.18
N LEU A 27 0.30 0.20 -32.64
CA LEU A 27 -0.86 -0.08 -31.81
C LEU A 27 -0.54 -1.12 -30.71
N ALA A 28 0.23 -2.16 -31.03
CA ALA A 28 0.65 -3.15 -30.05
C ALA A 28 1.51 -2.52 -28.94
N ILE A 29 2.44 -1.63 -29.30
CA ILE A 29 3.25 -0.87 -28.32
C ILE A 29 2.35 -0.02 -27.43
N PHE A 30 1.40 0.73 -28.01
CA PHE A 30 0.45 1.53 -27.22
C PHE A 30 -0.42 0.68 -26.30
N ALA A 31 -0.91 -0.46 -26.78
CA ALA A 31 -1.70 -1.39 -25.98
C ALA A 31 -0.90 -1.96 -24.80
N LEU A 32 0.37 -2.32 -25.02
CA LEU A 32 1.27 -2.77 -23.96
C LEU A 32 1.52 -1.68 -22.92
N ILE A 33 1.82 -0.45 -23.36
CA ILE A 33 2.02 0.69 -22.46
C ILE A 33 0.75 0.96 -21.64
N TYR A 34 -0.42 0.92 -22.27
CA TYR A 34 -1.70 1.11 -21.61
C TYR A 34 -1.99 -0.01 -20.60
N SER A 35 -1.74 -1.26 -20.98
CA SER A 35 -1.91 -2.43 -20.12
C SER A 35 -1.00 -2.36 -18.90
N MET A 36 0.29 -2.05 -19.09
CA MET A 36 1.24 -1.87 -17.98
C MET A 36 0.82 -0.74 -17.03
N ARG A 37 0.36 0.40 -17.56
CA ARG A 37 -0.13 1.51 -16.74
C ARG A 37 -1.37 1.13 -15.94
N THR A 38 -2.33 0.48 -16.59
CA THR A 38 -3.56 0.00 -15.94
C THR A 38 -3.23 -1.03 -14.88
N TYR A 39 -2.36 -1.99 -15.16
CA TYR A 39 -1.90 -3.00 -14.21
C TYR A 39 -1.25 -2.38 -12.98
N ARG A 40 -0.37 -1.39 -13.15
CA ARG A 40 0.24 -0.65 -12.03
C ARG A 40 -0.81 0.03 -11.15
N LYS A 41 -1.79 0.71 -11.77
CA LYS A 41 -2.89 1.35 -11.03
C LYS A 41 -3.75 0.33 -10.28
N THR A 42 -4.11 -0.79 -10.92
CA THR A 42 -4.89 -1.86 -10.29
C THR A 42 -4.12 -2.49 -9.13
N MET A 43 -2.83 -2.76 -9.30
CA MET A 43 -2.00 -3.33 -8.24
C MET A 43 -1.86 -2.40 -7.04
N GLN A 44 -1.71 -1.10 -7.29
CA GLN A 44 -1.76 -0.10 -6.23
C GLN A 44 -3.10 -0.22 -5.48
N ILE A 45 -4.24 -0.08 -6.16
CA ILE A 45 -5.59 -0.10 -5.56
C ILE A 45 -5.86 -1.38 -4.75
N VAL A 46 -5.55 -2.56 -5.30
CA VAL A 46 -5.76 -3.85 -4.62
C VAL A 46 -4.97 -3.89 -3.31
N HIS A 47 -3.72 -3.43 -3.33
CA HIS A 47 -2.88 -3.46 -2.14
C HIS A 47 -3.34 -2.46 -1.07
N TYR A 48 -3.86 -1.29 -1.44
CA TYR A 48 -4.51 -0.38 -0.47
C TYR A 48 -5.74 -1.01 0.15
N GLY A 49 -6.58 -1.68 -0.66
CA GLY A 49 -7.78 -2.36 -0.16
C GLY A 49 -7.47 -3.47 0.84
N GLU A 50 -6.36 -4.20 0.66
CA GLU A 50 -5.92 -5.21 1.62
C GLU A 50 -5.48 -4.60 2.95
N ILE A 51 -4.71 -3.50 2.89
CA ILE A 51 -4.26 -2.77 4.07
C ILE A 51 -5.46 -2.23 4.86
N ASP A 52 -6.38 -1.54 4.19
CA ASP A 52 -7.57 -0.97 4.84
C ASP A 52 -8.42 -2.07 5.47
N LYS A 53 -8.55 -3.22 4.80
CA LYS A 53 -9.27 -4.37 5.32
C LYS A 53 -8.60 -4.94 6.58
N MET A 54 -7.27 -5.08 6.58
CA MET A 54 -6.55 -5.54 7.77
C MET A 54 -6.74 -4.60 8.95
N TYR A 55 -6.62 -3.29 8.72
CA TYR A 55 -6.86 -2.30 9.75
C TYR A 55 -8.31 -2.35 10.27
N PHE A 56 -9.28 -2.48 9.37
CA PHE A 56 -10.68 -2.63 9.73
C PHE A 56 -10.95 -3.87 10.60
N GLU A 57 -10.34 -5.02 10.30
CA GLU A 57 -10.46 -6.21 11.13
C GLU A 57 -9.85 -6.00 12.53
N ILE A 58 -8.70 -5.31 12.63
CA ILE A 58 -8.12 -4.96 13.93
C ILE A 58 -9.04 -4.03 14.73
N LEU A 59 -9.64 -3.02 14.09
CA LEU A 59 -10.61 -2.14 14.73
C LEU A 59 -11.89 -2.87 15.14
N LYS A 60 -12.33 -3.85 14.36
CA LYS A 60 -13.50 -4.67 14.68
C LYS A 60 -13.26 -5.55 15.90
N GLU A 61 -12.04 -6.07 16.07
CA GLU A 61 -11.65 -6.78 17.30
C GLU A 61 -11.65 -5.84 18.51
N ALA A 62 -11.11 -4.63 18.36
CA ALA A 62 -11.20 -3.59 19.39
C ALA A 62 -12.65 -3.18 19.72
N LEU A 63 -13.54 -3.17 18.73
CA LEU A 63 -14.97 -2.91 18.95
C LEU A 63 -15.64 -4.05 19.73
N ALA A 64 -15.26 -5.30 19.46
CA ALA A 64 -15.75 -6.47 20.19
C ALA A 64 -15.23 -6.49 21.64
N LYS A 65 -14.04 -5.93 21.87
CA LYS A 65 -13.35 -5.88 23.18
C LYS A 65 -12.94 -4.44 23.53
N PRO A 66 -13.87 -3.61 24.04
CA PRO A 66 -13.62 -2.19 24.27
C PRO A 66 -12.46 -1.86 25.23
N HIS A 67 -12.10 -2.79 26.12
CA HIS A 67 -10.96 -2.64 27.05
C HIS A 67 -9.61 -2.55 26.34
N LEU A 68 -9.53 -2.90 25.06
CA LEU A 68 -8.32 -2.78 24.24
C LEU A 68 -7.98 -1.33 23.90
N VAL A 69 -9.00 -0.46 23.78
CA VAL A 69 -8.84 0.95 23.37
C VAL A 69 -9.13 1.92 24.52
N GLN A 70 -9.95 1.52 25.51
CA GLN A 70 -10.28 2.36 26.64
C GLN A 70 -9.04 2.74 27.48
N LYS A 71 -8.90 4.04 27.72
CA LYS A 71 -7.90 4.57 28.65
C LYS A 71 -8.46 4.49 30.07
N ASN A 72 -7.64 4.02 31.00
CA ASN A 72 -7.92 4.01 32.45
C ASN A 72 -9.05 3.08 32.92
N SER A 73 -9.35 2.00 32.19
CA SER A 73 -10.17 0.91 32.74
C SER A 73 -9.29 -0.02 33.58
N GLU A 74 -9.75 -0.42 34.77
CA GLU A 74 -9.14 -1.53 35.50
C GLU A 74 -9.29 -2.80 34.64
N ARG A 75 -8.15 -3.36 34.19
CA ARG A 75 -8.11 -4.59 33.40
C ARG A 75 -7.91 -5.78 34.33
N SER A 76 -8.62 -6.87 34.10
CA SER A 76 -8.26 -8.16 34.69
C SER A 76 -6.93 -8.67 34.11
N ALA A 77 -6.30 -9.63 34.78
CA ALA A 77 -5.07 -10.24 34.27
C ALA A 77 -5.23 -10.85 32.87
N GLU A 78 -6.40 -11.42 32.57
CA GLU A 78 -6.72 -11.95 31.23
C GLU A 78 -6.85 -10.82 30.20
N GLN A 79 -7.50 -9.71 30.56
CA GLN A 79 -7.66 -8.54 29.70
C GLN A 79 -6.35 -7.80 29.43
N GLU A 80 -5.39 -7.89 30.36
CA GLU A 80 -4.05 -7.34 30.19
C GLU A 80 -3.26 -8.13 29.14
N VAL A 81 -3.35 -9.46 29.16
CA VAL A 81 -2.76 -10.32 28.11
C VAL A 81 -3.40 -10.04 26.74
N GLU A 82 -4.72 -9.88 26.69
CA GLU A 82 -5.41 -9.51 25.45
C GLU A 82 -4.96 -8.15 24.92
N TYR A 83 -4.76 -7.17 25.82
CA TYR A 83 -4.26 -5.85 25.48
C TYR A 83 -2.81 -5.90 24.97
N ASP A 84 -1.93 -6.69 25.61
CA ASP A 84 -0.54 -6.86 25.21
C ASP A 84 -0.43 -7.42 23.78
N ILE A 85 -1.20 -8.47 23.48
CA ILE A 85 -1.29 -9.06 22.15
C ILE A 85 -1.83 -8.03 21.13
N TYR A 86 -2.90 -7.32 21.48
CA TYR A 86 -3.49 -6.31 20.61
C TYR A 86 -2.52 -5.17 20.30
N ALA A 87 -1.87 -4.62 21.33
CA ALA A 87 -0.90 -3.55 21.18
C ALA A 87 0.28 -3.99 20.30
N PHE A 88 0.76 -5.22 20.47
CA PHE A 88 1.79 -5.78 19.60
C PHE A 88 1.33 -5.87 18.12
N ILE A 89 0.11 -6.34 17.87
CA ILE A 89 -0.45 -6.45 16.51
C ILE A 89 -0.57 -5.07 15.86
N ILE A 90 -1.13 -4.09 16.57
CA ILE A 90 -1.26 -2.71 16.08
C ILE A 90 0.11 -2.13 15.75
N TRP A 91 1.08 -2.22 16.67
CA TRP A 91 2.40 -1.65 16.43
C TRP A 91 3.14 -2.32 15.28
N ASN A 92 3.03 -3.64 15.13
CA ASN A 92 3.64 -4.35 14.01
C ASN A 92 2.98 -4.00 12.66
N PHE A 93 1.65 -3.82 12.66
CA PHE A 93 0.93 -3.32 11.50
C PHE A 93 1.37 -1.90 11.14
N LEU A 94 1.44 -0.98 12.11
CA LEU A 94 1.87 0.40 11.88
C LEU A 94 3.33 0.51 11.43
N GLU A 95 4.22 -0.37 11.91
CA GLU A 95 5.61 -0.46 11.44
C GLU A 95 5.65 -0.88 9.96
N SER A 96 4.84 -1.86 9.57
CA SER A 96 4.73 -2.30 8.17
C SER A 96 4.18 -1.19 7.26
N ILE A 97 3.24 -0.40 7.76
CA ILE A 97 2.70 0.77 7.05
C ILE A 97 3.75 1.86 6.93
N TYR A 98 4.52 2.11 7.99
CA TYR A 98 5.61 3.07 7.96
C TYR A 98 6.66 2.72 6.89
N ASP A 99 7.10 1.46 6.85
CA ASP A 99 8.02 0.98 5.80
C ASP A 99 7.46 1.24 4.39
N ARG A 100 6.15 1.05 4.22
CA ARG A 100 5.49 1.26 2.93
C ARG A 100 5.29 2.74 2.59
N CYS A 101 4.98 3.58 3.57
CA CYS A 101 4.93 5.03 3.46
C CYS A 101 6.26 5.65 3.01
N MET A 102 7.40 5.03 3.37
CA MET A 102 8.72 5.49 2.90
C MET A 102 8.94 5.27 1.40
N LEU A 103 8.20 4.34 0.79
CA LEU A 103 8.25 4.05 -0.65
C LEU A 103 7.19 4.82 -1.44
N ASP A 104 6.10 5.22 -0.80
CA ASP A 104 4.93 5.82 -1.42
C ASP A 104 4.40 6.98 -0.57
N HIS A 105 4.71 8.20 -1.04
CA HIS A 105 4.36 9.44 -0.35
C HIS A 105 2.84 9.68 -0.28
N ASP A 106 2.04 9.12 -1.19
CA ASP A 106 0.60 9.32 -1.18
C ASP A 106 -0.03 8.60 0.03
N LEU A 107 0.54 7.48 0.50
CA LEU A 107 0.08 6.80 1.73
C LEU A 107 0.27 7.67 2.97
N GLN A 108 1.28 8.54 3.01
CA GLN A 108 1.64 9.30 4.20
C GLN A 108 0.47 10.17 4.67
N ASN A 109 -0.23 10.80 3.72
CA ASN A 109 -1.37 11.67 4.00
C ASN A 109 -2.54 10.94 4.69
N THR A 110 -2.75 9.67 4.38
CA THR A 110 -3.84 8.87 4.94
C THR A 110 -3.45 8.21 6.25
N TRP A 111 -2.23 7.66 6.32
CA TRP A 111 -1.82 6.79 7.41
C TRP A 111 -1.15 7.52 8.56
N PHE A 112 -0.51 8.68 8.34
CA PHE A 112 0.10 9.43 9.44
C PHE A 112 -0.91 9.89 10.50
N PRO A 113 -2.11 10.39 10.14
CA PRO A 113 -3.16 10.67 11.12
C PRO A 113 -3.58 9.44 11.93
N ILE A 114 -3.66 8.26 11.28
CA ILE A 114 -4.01 6.99 11.93
C ILE A 114 -2.92 6.57 12.91
N ILE A 115 -1.65 6.59 12.49
CA ILE A 115 -0.50 6.31 13.35
C ILE A 115 -0.50 7.26 14.55
N GLN A 116 -0.80 8.55 14.34
CA GLN A 116 -0.90 9.52 15.43
C GLN A 116 -2.03 9.20 16.41
N ALA A 117 -3.20 8.76 15.92
CA ALA A 117 -4.34 8.39 16.75
C ALA A 117 -4.01 7.15 17.61
N GLU A 118 -3.49 6.09 16.99
CA GLU A 118 -3.11 4.85 17.69
C GLU A 118 -1.97 5.07 18.68
N ARG A 119 -0.96 5.88 18.30
CA ARG A 119 0.11 6.30 19.21
C ARG A 119 -0.45 6.92 20.47
N LYS A 120 -1.46 7.80 20.39
CA LYS A 120 -2.03 8.42 21.60
C LYS A 120 -2.59 7.40 22.60
N ILE A 121 -2.98 6.22 22.14
CA ILE A 121 -3.57 5.17 22.97
C ILE A 121 -2.48 4.21 23.45
N HIS A 122 -1.64 3.71 22.54
CA HIS A 122 -0.70 2.61 22.79
C HIS A 122 0.75 3.05 23.05
N LEU A 123 1.04 4.36 23.10
CA LEU A 123 2.39 4.87 23.39
C LEU A 123 2.97 4.32 24.70
N PRO A 124 2.24 4.26 25.83
CA PRO A 124 2.81 3.73 27.07
C PRO A 124 3.37 2.32 26.92
N TRP A 125 2.70 1.48 26.13
CA TRP A 125 3.08 0.08 25.91
C TRP A 125 4.41 -0.07 25.15
N ILE A 126 4.61 0.72 24.08
CA ILE A 126 5.87 0.67 23.28
C ILE A 126 7.05 1.35 23.99
N GLN A 127 6.79 2.16 25.01
CA GLN A 127 7.85 2.76 25.83
C GLN A 127 8.49 1.76 26.80
N GLU A 128 7.84 0.63 27.08
CA GLU A 128 8.42 -0.43 27.88
C GLU A 128 9.63 -1.06 27.17
N SER A 129 10.74 -1.20 27.90
CA SER A 129 12.02 -1.64 27.31
C SER A 129 11.94 -3.01 26.64
N GLU A 130 11.12 -3.93 27.16
CA GLU A 130 10.93 -5.27 26.62
C GLU A 130 10.22 -5.26 25.27
N ASN A 131 9.23 -4.37 25.13
CA ASN A 131 8.44 -4.24 23.90
C ASN A 131 9.17 -3.42 22.85
N ARG A 132 9.90 -2.39 23.28
CA ARG A 132 10.66 -1.51 22.41
C ARG A 132 11.75 -2.24 21.61
N ALA A 133 12.38 -3.27 22.19
CA ALA A 133 13.41 -4.06 21.51
C ALA A 133 12.87 -4.89 20.33
N LYS A 134 11.55 -5.05 20.20
CA LYS A 134 10.92 -5.85 19.13
C LYS A 134 10.78 -5.09 17.81
N PHE A 135 10.99 -3.78 17.80
CA PHE A 135 10.74 -2.90 16.65
C PHE A 135 12.02 -2.25 16.13
N LYS A 136 12.01 -1.81 14.87
CA LYS A 136 13.13 -1.13 14.22
C LYS A 136 13.41 0.22 14.85
N ALA A 137 14.69 0.56 14.99
CA ALA A 137 15.12 1.84 15.56
C ALA A 137 14.61 3.06 14.77
N GLU A 138 14.48 2.95 13.44
CA GLU A 138 13.97 4.03 12.59
C GLU A 138 12.50 4.34 12.87
N PHE A 139 11.68 3.30 12.98
CA PHE A 139 10.27 3.41 13.33
C PHE A 139 10.11 3.98 14.75
N LEU A 140 10.88 3.48 15.72
CA LEU A 140 10.86 4.00 17.09
C LEU A 140 11.24 5.48 17.16
N ARG A 141 12.26 5.90 16.40
CA ARG A 141 12.64 7.31 16.31
C ARG A 141 11.52 8.15 15.72
N PHE A 142 10.86 7.67 14.66
CA PHE A 142 9.68 8.33 14.08
C PHE A 142 8.54 8.51 15.10
N ILE A 143 8.25 7.46 15.89
CA ILE A 143 7.24 7.52 16.95
C ILE A 143 7.65 8.46 18.09
N ASP A 144 8.93 8.53 18.45
CA ASP A 144 9.40 9.44 19.49
C ASP A 144 9.37 10.90 19.02
N GLU A 145 9.84 11.18 17.81
CA GLU A 145 9.87 12.52 17.22
C GLU A 145 8.48 13.13 17.11
N GLY A 146 7.45 12.30 16.87
CA GLY A 146 6.05 12.72 16.88
C GLY A 146 5.72 13.77 15.81
N LYS A 147 6.59 13.95 14.82
CA LYS A 147 6.40 14.85 13.68
C LYS A 147 5.69 14.07 12.57
N PHE A 148 4.37 14.24 12.53
CA PHE A 148 3.50 13.68 11.50
C PHE A 148 3.11 14.73 10.45
N GLU A 149 3.91 15.81 10.33
CA GLU A 149 3.67 16.88 9.37
C GLU A 149 4.31 16.54 8.04
N ILE A 150 3.49 16.53 6.98
CA ILE A 150 3.95 16.46 5.60
C ILE A 150 4.53 17.85 5.27
N ALA A 151 5.82 17.90 4.90
CA ALA A 151 6.48 19.12 4.43
C ALA A 151 6.01 19.52 3.01
#